data_AF-A0A2N8P6L8-F1
#
_entry.id   AF-A0A2N8P6L8-F1
#
_cell.length_a   1.000
_cell.length_b   1.000
_cell.length_c   1.000
_cell.angle_alpha   90.00
_cell.angle_beta   90.00
_cell.angle_gamma   90.00
#
_symmetry.space_group_name_H-M   'P 1'
#
loop_
_entity.id
_entity.type
_entity.pdbx_description
1 polymer ?
#
loop_
_entity_poly.entity_id
_entity_poly.type
_entity_poly.pdbx_seq_one_letter_code
_entity_poly.pdbx_strand_id
1 'polypeptide(L)' 'MDAEVVVHWPGEERPIRVRARAVTVSGADFHYRADALVGGPVRTRTWTVQPGAWRLRLPRQE' A
#
# COMPACT_ATOMS: atom_id res chain seq x y z
N MET A 1 -7.68 10.51 -6.44
CA MET A 1 -6.46 9.72 -6.69
C MET A 1 -6.60 8.47 -5.85
N ASP A 2 -6.48 7.32 -6.48
CA ASP A 2 -6.62 6.01 -5.84
C ASP A 2 -5.29 5.26 -6.01
N ALA A 3 -4.99 4.31 -5.12
CA ALA A 3 -3.82 3.44 -5.22
C ALA A 3 -4.22 2.09 -5.83
N GLU A 4 -3.30 1.49 -6.59
CA GLU A 4 -3.41 0.08 -6.95
C GLU A 4 -3.01 -0.78 -5.75
N VAL A 5 -3.83 -1.80 -5.47
CA VAL A 5 -3.61 -2.78 -4.42
C VAL A 5 -3.51 -4.13 -5.11
N VAL A 6 -2.37 -4.78 -4.92
CA VAL A 6 -2.09 -6.12 -5.45
C VAL A 6 -1.91 -7.04 -4.27
N VAL A 7 -2.68 -8.13 -4.22
CA VAL A 7 -2.56 -9.10 -3.14
C VAL A 7 -2.30 -10.49 -3.70
N HIS A 8 -1.25 -11.10 -3.17
CA HIS A 8 -0.80 -12.43 -3.54
C HIS A 8 -1.26 -13.40 -2.47
N TRP A 9 -2.10 -14.36 -2.87
CA TRP A 9 -2.51 -15.45 -2.00
C TRP A 9 -1.62 -16.68 -2.22
N PRO A 10 -1.19 -17.37 -1.14
CA PRO A 10 -0.50 -18.64 -1.30
C PRO A 10 -1.37 -19.64 -2.07
N GLY A 11 -0.80 -20.28 -3.09
CA GLY A 11 -1.49 -21.29 -3.91
C GLY A 11 -2.28 -20.74 -5.11
N GLU A 12 -2.38 -19.41 -5.26
CA GLU A 12 -3.02 -18.77 -6.41
C GLU A 12 -1.97 -18.29 -7.42
N GLU A 13 -2.14 -18.64 -8.69
CA GLU A 13 -1.22 -18.21 -9.76
C GLU A 13 -1.35 -16.72 -10.10
N ARG A 14 -2.54 -16.14 -9.88
CA ARG A 14 -2.83 -14.75 -10.25
C ARG A 14 -3.18 -13.91 -9.03
N PRO A 15 -2.52 -12.76 -8.83
CA PRO A 15 -2.86 -11.88 -7.74
C PRO A 15 -4.21 -11.19 -7.98
N ILE A 16 -4.88 -10.86 -6.88
CA ILE A 16 -6.05 -9.99 -6.91
C ILE A 16 -5.57 -8.55 -7.05
N ARG A 17 -6.17 -7.79 -7.97
CA ARG A 17 -5.88 -6.37 -8.19
C ARG A 17 -7.13 -5.52 -8.00
N VAL A 18 -7.02 -4.44 -7.25
CA VAL A 18 -8.11 -3.47 -7.04
C VAL A 18 -7.57 -2.06 -6.90
N ARG A 19 -8.39 -1.05 -7.20
CA ARG A 19 -8.07 0.34 -6.88
C ARG A 19 -8.83 0.78 -5.64
N ALA A 20 -8.14 1.41 -4.69
CA ALA A 20 -8.73 1.86 -3.45
C ALA A 20 -8.06 3.14 -2.93
N ARG A 21 -8.81 3.94 -2.16
CA ARG A 21 -8.27 5.10 -1.43
C ARG A 21 -7.75 4.75 -0.06
N ALA A 22 -8.30 3.70 0.54
CA ALA A 22 -7.87 3.19 1.83
C ALA A 22 -7.81 1.67 1.77
N VAL A 23 -6.79 1.11 2.39
CA VAL A 23 -6.61 -0.33 2.56
C VAL A 23 -6.44 -0.59 4.04
N THR A 24 -7.24 -1.50 4.59
CA THR A 24 -7.06 -2.02 5.94
C THR A 24 -6.69 -3.48 5.85
N VAL A 25 -5.58 -3.85 6.46
CA VAL A 25 -5.17 -5.24 6.66
C VAL A 25 -5.32 -5.57 8.13
N SER A 26 -5.97 -6.69 8.43
CA SER A 26 -6.21 -7.18 9.78
C SER A 26 -6.01 -8.68 9.86
N GLY A 27 -5.48 -9.18 10.98
CA GLY A 27 -5.25 -10.62 11.18
C GLY A 27 -4.41 -10.92 12.41
N ALA A 28 -3.70 -12.06 12.37
CA ALA A 28 -2.64 -12.37 13.33
C ALA A 28 -1.53 -11.31 13.29
N ASP A 29 -0.72 -11.24 14.35
CA ASP A 29 0.38 -10.27 14.44
C ASP A 29 1.30 -10.34 13.21
N PHE A 30 1.44 -9.22 12.49
CA PHE A 30 2.20 -9.14 11.25
C PHE A 30 3.17 -7.95 11.22
N HIS A 31 4.25 -8.12 10.47
CA HIS A 31 5.17 -7.05 10.10
C HIS A 31 4.91 -6.60 8.67
N TYR A 32 5.22 -5.35 8.37
CA TYR A 32 5.12 -4.81 7.02
C TYR A 32 6.32 -3.93 6.72
N ARG A 33 6.66 -3.79 5.44
CA ARG A 33 7.66 -2.83 4.97
C ARG A 33 6.97 -1.68 4.25
N ALA A 34 7.30 -0.45 4.64
CA ALA A 34 6.90 0.76 3.94
C ALA A 34 8.17 1.55 3.61
N ASP A 35 8.43 1.72 2.31
CA ASP A 35 9.68 2.28 1.79
C ASP A 35 10.91 1.54 2.36
N ALA A 36 11.72 2.24 3.16
CA ALA A 36 12.91 1.69 3.80
C ALA A 36 12.67 1.15 5.23
N LEU A 37 11.47 1.31 5.79
CA LEU A 37 11.18 0.99 7.18
C LEU A 37 10.38 -0.31 7.31
N VAL A 38 10.77 -1.14 8.29
CA VAL A 38 9.97 -2.27 8.76
C VAL A 38 9.18 -1.82 9.98
N GLY A 39 7.86 -1.99 9.93
CA GLY A 39 6.95 -1.73 11.05
C GLY A 39 6.28 -3.01 11.54
N GLY A 40 5.77 -2.97 12.77
CA GLY A 40 5.12 -4.11 13.43
C GLY A 40 5.91 -4.66 14.61
N PRO A 41 5.39 -5.72 15.28
CA PRO A 41 4.17 -6.44 14.92
C PRO A 41 2.90 -5.64 15.21
N VAL A 42 1.91 -5.74 14.34
CA VAL A 42 0.57 -5.16 14.53
C VAL A 42 -0.51 -6.15 14.11
N ARG A 43 -1.72 -6.01 14.65
CA ARG A 43 -2.90 -6.80 14.26
C ARG A 43 -3.73 -6.18 13.17
N THR A 44 -3.71 -4.85 13.11
CA THR A 44 -4.48 -4.06 12.14
C THR A 44 -3.65 -2.88 11.69
N ARG A 45 -3.65 -2.62 10.39
CA ARG A 45 -3.04 -1.42 9.83
C ARG A 45 -3.88 -0.90 8.67
N THR A 46 -4.07 0.42 8.66
CA THR A 46 -4.71 1.14 7.56
C THR A 46 -3.70 2.03 6.85
N TRP A 47 -3.74 2.02 5.53
CA TRP A 47 -3.05 2.97 4.67
C TRP A 47 -4.08 3.74 3.87
N THR A 48 -3.93 5.06 3.81
CA THR A 48 -4.85 5.94 3.10
C THR A 48 -4.06 6.82 2.15
N VAL A 49 -4.47 6.86 0.89
CA VAL A 49 -3.93 7.81 -0.10
C VAL A 49 -4.23 9.21 0.40
N GLN A 50 -3.20 10.05 0.47
CA GLN A 50 -3.32 11.47 0.80
C GLN A 50 -3.07 12.29 -0.49
N PRO A 51 -4.13 12.68 -1.23
CA PRO A 51 -3.95 13.41 -2.47
C PRO A 51 -3.26 14.76 -2.22
N GLY A 52 -2.22 15.07 -2.99
CA GLY A 52 -1.50 16.34 -2.86
C GLY A 52 -0.65 16.46 -1.59
N ALA A 53 -0.36 15.36 -0.89
CA ALA A 53 0.49 15.37 0.30
C ALA A 53 1.93 15.86 0.04
N TRP A 54 2.37 15.82 -1.22
CA TRP A 54 3.69 16.25 -1.65
C TRP A 54 3.60 17.31 -2.74
N ARG A 55 4.50 18.30 -2.67
CA ARG A 55 4.80 19.20 -3.78
C ARG A 55 6.22 18.91 -4.25
N LEU A 56 6.34 18.45 -5.49
CA LEU A 56 7.61 18.03 -6.08
C LEU A 56 7.95 18.94 -7.26
N ARG A 57 9.22 19.33 -7.39
CA ARG A 57 9.73 19.91 -8.64
C ARG A 57 10.00 18.77 -9.61
N LEU A 58 9.32 18.78 -10.74
CA LEU A 58 9.48 17.77 -11.78
C LEU A 58 10.35 18.32 -12.93
N PRO A 59 11.12 17.46 -13.62
CA PRO A 59 11.79 17.86 -14.85
C PRO A 59 10.76 18.30 -15.90
N ARG A 60 11.15 19.23 -16.78
CA ARG A 60 10.34 19.58 -17.95
C ARG A 60 10.29 18.37 -18.89
N GLN A 61 9.10 18.10 -19.41
CA GLN A 61 8.93 17.12 -20.49
C GLN A 61 9.42 17.80 -21.78
N GLU A 62 10.21 17.09 -22.59
CA GLU A 62 10.60 17.51 -23.94
C GLU A 62 9.45 17.31 -24.94
#